data_AF-A0A938WIJ3-F1
#
_entry.id   AF-A0A938WIJ3-F1
#
_cell.length_a   1.000
_cell.length_b   1.000
_cell.length_c   1.000
_cell.angle_alpha   90.00
_cell.angle_beta   90.00
_cell.angle_gamma   90.00
#
_symmetry.space_group_name_H-M   'P 1'
#
loop_
_entity.id
_entity.type
_entity.pdbx_description
1 polymer ?
#
loop_
_entity_poly.entity_id
_entity_poly.type
_entity_poly.pdbx_seq_one_letter_code
_entity_poly.pdbx_strand_id
1 'polypeptide(L)' 'MRRDGVFGWLPAMLAGLVVAMPVWSDERCVEQCDEKSDQCMQDAEGDEEKAKACDDAYSECLAACK' A
#
# COMPACT_ATOMS: atom_id res chain seq x y z
N MET A 1 -29.35 -24.49 38.02
CA MET A 1 -28.65 -25.18 36.90
C MET A 1 -27.70 -24.19 36.25
N ARG A 2 -26.42 -24.57 36.14
CA ARG A 2 -25.31 -23.77 35.58
C ARG A 2 -25.45 -23.63 34.06
N ARG A 3 -25.09 -22.47 33.50
CA ARG A 3 -24.46 -22.37 32.18
C ARG A 3 -23.54 -21.17 32.13
N ASP A 4 -22.29 -21.52 31.88
CA ASP A 4 -21.11 -20.72 31.68
C ASP A 4 -21.27 -19.67 30.59
N GLY A 5 -20.63 -18.52 30.80
CA GLY A 5 -20.57 -17.42 29.84
C GLY A 5 -19.52 -16.43 30.30
N VAL A 6 -18.26 -16.85 30.22
CA VAL A 6 -17.06 -16.01 30.30
C VAL A 6 -17.24 -14.81 29.36
N PHE A 7 -17.73 -13.69 29.88
CA PHE A 7 -17.55 -12.37 29.27
C PHE A 7 -16.11 -11.95 29.54
N GLY A 8 -15.21 -12.65 28.84
CA GLY A 8 -13.80 -12.31 28.75
C GLY A 8 -13.65 -11.01 27.98
N TRP A 9 -13.16 -9.99 28.67
CA TRP A 9 -11.97 -9.25 28.27
C TRP A 9 -11.69 -9.29 26.75
N LEU A 10 -12.33 -8.42 25.99
CA LEU A 10 -11.67 -7.86 24.80
C LEU A 10 -11.45 -6.37 25.05
N PRO A 11 -10.19 -5.93 25.21
CA PRO A 11 -9.89 -4.52 25.27
C PRO A 11 -10.26 -3.90 23.92
N ALA A 12 -10.83 -2.70 23.96
CA ALA A 12 -11.11 -1.83 22.82
C ALA A 12 -9.83 -1.31 22.15
N MET A 13 -8.94 -2.23 21.78
CA MET A 13 -7.76 -1.98 20.95
C MET A 13 -8.15 -2.29 19.51
N LEU A 14 -7.74 -1.43 18.58
CA LEU A 14 -7.98 -1.47 17.12
C LEU A 14 -9.21 -0.70 16.63
N ALA A 15 -9.48 0.47 17.20
CA ALA A 15 -9.93 1.59 16.37
C ALA A 15 -8.76 1.95 15.44
N GLY A 16 -8.74 1.30 14.28
CA GLY A 16 -7.71 1.46 13.26
C GLY A 16 -7.52 2.93 12.90
N LEU A 17 -6.28 3.41 13.08
CA LEU A 17 -5.78 4.61 12.44
C LEU A 17 -5.84 4.41 10.91
N VAL A 18 -6.99 4.69 10.31
CA VAL A 18 -7.02 5.13 8.92
C VAL A 18 -6.62 6.59 8.92
N VAL A 19 -5.30 6.83 8.85
CA VAL A 19 -4.76 8.12 8.46
C VAL A 19 -5.21 8.34 7.02
N ALA A 20 -6.33 9.05 6.85
CA ALA A 20 -6.76 9.53 5.55
C ALA A 20 -5.76 10.60 5.10
N MET A 21 -4.74 10.19 4.35
CA MET A 21 -3.92 11.09 3.55
C MET A 21 -4.81 11.79 2.50
N PRO A 22 -4.49 13.04 2.10
CA PRO A 22 -5.33 13.83 1.21
C PRO A 22 -5.38 13.19 -0.19
N VAL A 23 -6.45 12.43 -0.47
CA VAL A 23 -6.50 11.49 -1.60
C VAL A 23 -6.35 12.16 -2.98
N TRP A 24 -6.64 13.46 -3.13
CA TRP A 24 -6.85 14.11 -4.43
C TRP A 24 -5.57 14.59 -5.11
N SER A 25 -4.53 14.90 -4.33
CA SER A 25 -3.19 15.26 -4.86
C SER A 25 -2.33 14.02 -5.04
N ASP A 26 -2.56 13.03 -4.18
CA ASP A 26 -1.90 11.74 -4.24
C ASP A 26 -2.35 10.93 -5.45
N GLU A 27 -3.65 10.93 -5.79
CA GLU A 27 -4.19 10.17 -6.93
C GLU A 27 -3.47 10.45 -8.26
N ARG A 28 -3.19 11.72 -8.60
CA ARG A 28 -2.44 12.05 -9.83
C ARG A 28 -0.95 11.72 -9.73
N CYS A 29 -0.39 11.73 -8.53
CA CYS A 29 1.00 11.38 -8.30
C CYS A 29 1.19 9.87 -8.45
N VAL A 30 0.31 9.09 -7.81
CA VAL A 30 0.21 7.64 -7.94
C VAL A 30 -0.01 7.24 -9.40
N GLU A 31 -0.93 7.89 -10.12
CA GLU A 31 -1.17 7.66 -11.56
C GLU A 31 0.12 7.79 -12.39
N GLN A 32 0.95 8.82 -12.14
CA GLN A 32 2.22 8.99 -12.84
C GLN A 32 3.29 7.97 -12.43
N CYS A 33 3.31 7.56 -11.17
CA CYS A 33 4.21 6.51 -10.70
C CYS A 33 3.85 5.17 -11.36
N ASP A 34 2.55 4.88 -11.48
CA ASP A 34 2.01 3.67 -12.08
C ASP A 34 2.32 3.61 -13.59
N GLU A 35 2.05 4.68 -14.35
CA GLU A 35 2.39 4.76 -15.78
C GLU A 35 3.89 4.53 -16.05
N LYS A 36 4.76 5.05 -15.18
CA LYS A 36 6.22 4.85 -15.29
C LYS A 36 6.63 3.43 -14.93
N SER A 37 6.02 2.85 -13.90
CA SER A 37 6.26 1.47 -13.50
C SER A 37 5.85 0.51 -14.62
N ASP A 38 4.67 0.71 -15.21
CA ASP A 38 4.16 -0.10 -16.32
C ASP A 38 5.07 -0.04 -17.56
N GLN A 39 5.59 1.14 -17.91
CA GLN A 39 6.58 1.25 -18.99
C GLN A 39 7.87 0.51 -18.64
N CYS A 40 8.37 0.68 -17.41
CA CYS A 40 9.57 0.01 -16.96
C CYS A 40 9.42 -1.52 -16.98
N MET A 41 8.26 -2.04 -16.56
CA MET A 41 7.94 -3.45 -16.56
C MET A 41 7.73 -4.01 -17.97
N GLN A 42 7.20 -3.20 -18.91
CA GLN A 42 7.19 -3.55 -20.34
C GLN A 42 8.61 -3.66 -20.90
N ASP A 43 9.47 -2.69 -20.62
CA ASP A 43 10.86 -2.66 -21.08
C ASP A 43 11.75 -3.73 -20.41
N ALA A 44 11.32 -4.22 -19.23
CA ALA A 44 11.98 -5.31 -18.54
C ALA A 44 11.85 -6.63 -19.32
N GLU A 45 10.81 -6.81 -20.13
CA GLU A 45 10.56 -8.04 -20.93
C GLU A 45 10.62 -9.34 -20.10
N GLY A 46 10.32 -9.27 -18.79
CA GLY A 46 10.41 -10.40 -17.85
C GLY A 46 11.79 -10.63 -17.23
N ASP A 47 12.73 -9.70 -17.39
CA ASP A 47 14.01 -9.69 -16.69
C ASP A 47 13.80 -9.39 -15.19
N GLU A 48 14.15 -10.35 -14.33
CA GLU A 48 13.93 -10.25 -12.88
C GLU A 48 14.72 -9.12 -12.22
N GLU A 49 15.91 -8.79 -12.72
CA GLU A 49 16.75 -7.73 -12.16
C GLU A 49 16.16 -6.35 -12.50
N LYS A 50 15.74 -6.17 -13.75
CA LYS A 50 15.05 -4.94 -14.18
C LYS A 50 13.70 -4.79 -13.50
N ALA A 51 12.92 -5.86 -13.40
CA ALA A 51 11.62 -5.83 -12.73
C ALA A 51 11.76 -5.38 -11.27
N LYS A 52 12.79 -5.86 -10.56
CA LYS A 52 13.08 -5.40 -9.21
C LYS A 52 13.44 -3.91 -9.16
N ALA A 53 14.26 -3.44 -10.11
CA ALA A 53 14.60 -2.02 -10.19
C ALA A 53 13.37 -1.14 -10.48
N CYS A 54 12.43 -1.61 -11.31
CA CYS A 54 11.15 -0.95 -11.54
C CYS A 54 10.31 -0.87 -10.27
N ASP A 55 10.22 -1.97 -9.50
CA ASP A 55 9.49 -2.04 -8.24
C ASP A 55 10.07 -1.11 -7.16
N ASP A 56 11.41 -1.08 -7.04
CA ASP A 56 12.11 -0.18 -6.12
C ASP A 56 11.85 1.30 -6.51
N ALA A 57 11.93 1.64 -7.80
CA ALA A 57 11.68 2.98 -8.31
C ALA A 57 10.21 3.42 -8.12
N TYR A 58 9.26 2.49 -8.31
CA TYR A 58 7.84 2.74 -8.04
C TYR A 58 7.61 3.04 -6.56
N SER A 59 8.21 2.26 -5.68
CA SER A 59 8.13 2.44 -4.22
C SER A 59 8.70 3.79 -3.77
N GLU A 60 9.83 4.22 -4.34
CA GLU A 60 10.40 5.55 -4.09
C GLU A 60 9.50 6.68 -4.63
N CYS A 61 8.88 6.49 -5.79
CA CYS A 61 7.95 7.44 -6.38
C CYS A 61 6.72 7.64 -5.50
N LEU A 62 6.12 6.55 -5.01
CA LEU A 62 5.00 6.60 -4.08
C LEU A 62 5.36 7.25 -2.74
N ALA A 63 6.57 7.02 -2.22
CA ALA A 63 7.04 7.66 -0.99
C ALA A 63 7.18 9.19 -1.12
N ALA A 64 7.32 9.69 -2.36
CA ALA A 64 7.36 11.12 -2.65
C ALA A 64 5.97 11.74 -2.83
N CYS A 65 4.93 10.94 -3.09
CA CYS A 65 3.53 11.37 -3.12
C CYS A 65 3.04 11.69 -1.69
N LYS A 66 2.38 12.85 -1.51
CA LYS A 66 1.84 13.36 -0.23
C LYS A 66 0.52 14.10 -0.41
#